data_AF-A0A248VWX8-F1
#
_entry.id   AF-A0A248VWX8-F1
#
_cell.length_a   1.000
_cell.length_b   1.000
_cell.length_c   1.000
_cell.angle_alpha   90.00
_cell.angle_beta   90.00
_cell.angle_gamma   90.00
#
_symmetry.space_group_name_H-M   'P 1'
#
loop_
_entity.id
_entity.type
_entity.pdbx_description
1 polymer ?
#
loop_
_entity_poly.entity_id
_entity_poly.type
_entity_poly.pdbx_seq_one_letter_code
_entity_poly.pdbx_strand_id
1 'polypeptide(L)' 'MVNLDDLTYFLAIAETGLLHRAALKVGISQPALTKAVRRL' A
#
# COMPACT_ATOMS: atom_id res chain seq x y z
N MET A 1 -7.02 -15.32 -2.02
CA MET A 1 -5.67 -15.53 -2.61
C MET A 1 -4.93 -14.22 -2.42
N VAL A 2 -3.79 -14.22 -1.72
CA VAL A 2 -3.01 -12.99 -1.50
C VAL A 2 -2.46 -12.52 -2.84
N ASN A 3 -2.79 -11.29 -3.26
CA ASN A 3 -2.22 -10.69 -4.47
C ASN A 3 -0.81 -10.17 -4.16
N LEU A 4 0.13 -10.34 -5.08
CA LEU A 4 1.51 -9.85 -4.93
C LEU A 4 1.55 -8.31 -4.80
N ASP A 5 0.57 -7.62 -5.38
CA ASP A 5 0.39 -6.18 -5.21
C ASP A 5 0.12 -5.81 -3.75
N ASP A 6 -0.69 -6.60 -3.04
CA ASP A 6 -1.03 -6.31 -1.64
C ASP A 6 0.22 -6.40 -0.76
N LEU A 7 1.10 -7.38 -1.00
CA LEU A 7 2.39 -7.48 -0.31
C LEU A 7 3.31 -6.29 -0.64
N THR A 8 3.33 -5.85 -1.90
CA THR A 8 4.08 -4.66 -2.34
C THR A 8 3.60 -3.41 -1.61
N TYR A 9 2.28 -3.25 -1.48
CA TYR A 9 1.65 -2.16 -0.74
C TYR A 9 1.99 -2.20 0.75
N PHE A 10 1.95 -3.38 1.37
CA PHE A 10 2.32 -3.56 2.77
C PHE A 10 3.79 -3.17 3.03
N LEU A 11 4.72 -3.65 2.19
CA LEU A 11 6.14 -3.32 2.30
C LEU A 11 6.38 -1.82 2.11
N ALA A 12 5.73 -1.18 1.14
CA ALA A 12 5.85 0.26 0.93
C ALA A 12 5.35 1.08 2.14
N ILE A 13 4.32 0.61 2.85
CA ILE A 13 3.84 1.23 4.09
C ILE A 13 4.86 1.03 5.22
N ALA A 14 5.40 -0.18 5.38
CA ALA A 14 6.40 -0.49 6.39
C ALA A 14 7.68 0.35 6.22
N GLU A 15 8.14 0.53 4.98
CA GLU A 15 9.35 1.31 4.67
C GLU A 15 9.16 2.82 4.85
N THR A 16 7.97 3.35 4.55
CA THR A 16 7.74 4.80 4.60
C THR A 16 7.15 5.29 5.92
N GLY A 17 6.53 4.40 6.70
CA GLY A 17 5.82 4.71 7.95
C GLY A 17 4.56 5.55 7.77
N LEU A 18 4.22 5.98 6.54
CA LEU A 18 3.13 6.90 6.26
C LEU A 18 2.37 6.48 4.98
N LEU A 19 1.07 6.28 5.09
CA LEU A 19 0.18 5.87 3.98
C LEU A 19 0.29 6.80 2.76
N HIS A 20 0.36 8.12 2.95
CA HIS A 20 0.49 9.05 1.83
C HIS A 20 1.81 8.88 1.07
N ARG A 21 2.93 8.68 1.78
CA ARG A 21 4.25 8.46 1.16
C ARG A 21 4.33 7.11 0.46
N ALA A 22 3.75 6.06 1.05
CA ALA A 22 3.64 4.77 0.41
C ALA A 22 2.84 4.85 -0.89
N ALA A 23 1.72 5.57 -0.90
CA ALA A 23 0.88 5.73 -2.10
C ALA A 23 1.63 6.43 -3.25
N LEU A 24 2.39 7.49 -2.93
CA LEU A 24 3.29 8.13 -3.89
C LEU A 24 4.36 7.15 -4.42
N LYS A 25 4.94 6.33 -3.53
CA LYS A 25 5.98 5.35 -3.89
C LYS A 25 5.48 4.27 -4.85
N VAL A 26 4.24 3.79 -4.68
CA VAL A 26 3.65 2.72 -5.51
C VAL A 26 2.77 3.24 -6.66
N GLY A 27 2.68 4.56 -6.85
CA GLY A 27 2.00 5.15 -8.00
C GLY A 27 0.47 5.06 -7.99
N ILE A 28 -0.16 4.97 -6.80
CA ILE A 28 -1.63 4.93 -6.66
C ILE A 28 -2.13 6.01 -5.69
N SER A 29 -3.44 6.23 -5.67
CA SER A 29 -4.04 7.16 -4.71
C SER A 29 -4.00 6.59 -3.28
N GLN A 30 -3.85 7.45 -2.28
CA GLN A 30 -3.88 7.03 -0.87
C GLN A 30 -5.19 6.28 -0.50
N PRO A 31 -6.39 6.68 -0.95
CA PRO A 31 -7.61 5.90 -0.70
C PRO A 31 -7.58 4.48 -1.30
N ALA A 32 -7.02 4.32 -2.50
CA ALA A 32 -6.85 3.00 -3.12
C ALA A 32 -5.91 2.12 -2.29
N LEU A 33 -4.79 2.68 -1.83
CA LEU A 33 -3.84 1.99 -0.96
C LEU A 33 -4.48 1.58 0.39
N THR A 34 -5.21 2.50 1.04
CA THR A 34 -5.95 2.21 2.29
C THR A 34 -6.95 1.07 2.10
N LYS A 35 -7.66 1.03 0.96
CA LYS A 35 -8.60 -0.05 0.65
C LYS A 35 -7.89 -1.38 0.39
N ALA A 36 -6.72 -1.36 -0.24
CA ALA A 36 -5.93 -2.56 -0.49
C ALA A 36 -5.41 -3.16 0.82
N VAL A 37 -4.77 -2.35 1.68
CA VAL A 37 -4.19 -2.87 2.94
C VAL A 37 -5.24 -3.36 3.95
N ARG A 38 -6.48 -2.82 3.91
CA ARG A 38 -7.59 -3.30 4.75
C ARG A 38 -8.10 -4.71 4.38
N ARG A 39 -7.68 -5.24 3.22
CA ARG A 39 -8.09 -6.56 2.71
C ARG A 39 -7.04 -7.65 2.97
N LEU A 40 -5.84 -7.26 3.37
CA LEU A 40 -4.82 -8.14 3.95
C LEU A 40 -5.20 -8.51 5.39
#